data_AF-A0A7C1NS81-F1
#
_entry.id   AF-A0A7C1NS81-F1
#
_cell.length_a   1.000
_cell.length_b   1.000
_cell.length_c   1.000
_cell.angle_alpha   90.00
_cell.angle_beta   90.00
_cell.angle_gamma   90.00
#
_symmetry.space_group_name_H-M   'P 1'
#
loop_
_entity.id
_entity.type
_entity.pdbx_description
1 polymer ?
#
loop_
_entity_poly.entity_id
_entity_poly.type
_entity_poly.pdbx_seq_one_letter_code
_entity_poly.pdbx_strand_id
1 'polypeptide(L)'
;MPKKVYVTNRGGHSYEAAEKFGEVVYITEGTLNRFATNSLYRAFIDGMKDSQPQDYILITSMSIVNAIGAAVFARKHGCLNLLLYRSGEYILREIDIDSLITEEEGR
;
A
#
# COMPACT_ATOMS: atom_id res chain seq x y z
N MET A 1 -18.69 -4.48 1.83
CA MET A 1 -17.58 -5.46 1.98
C MET A 1 -16.66 -4.96 3.09
N PRO A 2 -15.94 -5.83 3.81
CA PRO A 2 -14.91 -5.38 4.75
C PRO A 2 -13.83 -4.58 4.01
N LYS A 3 -13.16 -3.66 4.71
CA LYS A 3 -11.96 -2.97 4.19
C LYS A 3 -10.86 -3.99 3.91
N LYS A 4 -9.94 -3.67 3.01
CA LYS A 4 -8.77 -4.49 2.70
C LYS A 4 -7.48 -3.84 3.21
N VAL A 5 -6.52 -4.68 3.56
CA VAL A 5 -5.15 -4.30 3.92
C VAL A 5 -4.20 -4.91 2.91
N TYR A 6 -3.70 -4.09 2.00
CA TYR A 6 -2.75 -4.48 0.97
C TYR A 6 -1.33 -4.50 1.54
N VAL A 7 -0.83 -5.70 1.79
CA VAL A 7 0.54 -5.93 2.26
C VAL A 7 1.46 -5.94 1.05
N THR A 8 2.43 -5.02 1.03
CA THR A 8 3.30 -4.84 -0.14
C THR A 8 4.12 -6.09 -0.47
N ASN A 9 4.57 -6.83 0.54
CA ASN A 9 5.24 -8.12 0.39
C ASN A 9 5.03 -9.00 1.63
N ARG A 10 4.64 -10.26 1.43
CA ARG A 10 4.63 -11.30 2.47
C ARG A 10 6.06 -11.77 2.74
N GLY A 11 6.65 -11.25 3.81
CA GLY A 11 7.97 -11.63 4.30
C GLY A 11 7.88 -12.67 5.44
N GLY A 12 8.86 -12.62 6.35
CA GLY A 12 8.98 -13.57 7.47
C GLY A 12 8.36 -13.15 8.80
N HIS A 13 7.53 -12.09 8.85
CA HIS A 13 6.84 -11.67 10.08
C HIS A 13 5.33 -11.92 10.01
N SER A 14 4.69 -12.01 11.18
CA SER A 14 3.23 -12.11 11.26
C SER A 14 2.56 -10.78 10.88
N TYR A 15 1.41 -10.89 10.23
CA TYR A 15 0.53 -9.77 9.86
C TYR A 15 -0.83 -9.84 10.57
N GLU A 16 -1.01 -10.76 11.52
CA GLU A 16 -2.26 -10.99 12.25
C GLU A 16 -2.80 -9.70 12.90
N ALA A 17 -1.91 -8.87 13.46
CA ALA A 17 -2.30 -7.58 14.03
C ALA A 17 -2.86 -6.57 13.00
N ALA A 18 -2.72 -6.83 11.70
CA ALA A 18 -3.31 -6.02 10.62
C ALA A 18 -4.75 -6.44 10.30
N GLU A 19 -5.17 -7.66 10.64
CA GLU A 19 -6.53 -8.17 10.39
C GLU A 19 -7.61 -7.34 11.10
N LYS A 20 -7.24 -6.65 12.19
CA LYS A 20 -8.12 -5.69 12.88
C LYS A 20 -8.56 -4.50 12.01
N PHE A 21 -7.86 -4.22 10.91
CA PHE A 21 -8.18 -3.13 9.99
C PHE A 21 -8.93 -3.57 8.73
N GLY A 22 -8.90 -4.86 8.41
CA GLY A 22 -9.49 -5.38 7.19
C GLY A 22 -8.94 -6.74 6.76
N GLU A 23 -9.48 -7.25 5.65
CA GLU A 23 -9.00 -8.46 4.99
C GLU A 23 -7.56 -8.25 4.48
N VAL A 24 -6.63 -9.09 4.92
CA VAL A 24 -5.23 -9.01 4.50
C VAL A 24 -5.06 -9.57 3.09
N VAL A 25 -4.55 -8.75 2.18
CA VAL A 25 -4.27 -9.11 0.78
C VAL A 25 -2.78 -8.91 0.50
N TYR A 26 -2.07 -9.99 0.15
CA TYR A 26 -0.66 -9.93 -0.19
C TYR A 26 -0.48 -9.60 -1.68
N ILE A 27 0.27 -8.53 -1.99
CA ILE A 27 0.55 -8.15 -3.38
C ILE A 27 1.72 -8.97 -3.95
N THR A 28 2.77 -9.17 -3.14
CA THR A 28 3.94 -9.98 -3.50
C THR A 28 4.32 -10.90 -2.35
N GLU A 29 5.15 -11.91 -2.61
CA GLU A 29 5.61 -12.87 -1.61
C GLU A 29 7.08 -13.24 -1.80
N GLY A 30 7.79 -13.38 -0.67
CA GLY A 30 9.15 -13.91 -0.65
C GLY A 30 10.23 -12.94 -1.13
N THR A 31 11.23 -13.49 -1.82
CA THR A 31 12.38 -12.74 -2.34
C THR A 31 12.03 -12.05 -3.65
N LEU A 32 12.24 -10.73 -3.69
CA LEU A 32 11.94 -9.91 -4.85
C LEU A 32 13.21 -9.36 -5.49
N ASN A 33 13.22 -9.26 -6.82
CA ASN A 33 14.22 -8.48 -7.53
C ASN A 33 13.87 -6.99 -7.45
N ARG A 34 14.64 -6.24 -6.64
CA ARG A 34 14.44 -4.79 -6.42
C ARG A 34 14.55 -3.94 -7.70
N PHE A 35 15.19 -4.45 -8.75
CA PHE A 35 15.37 -3.74 -10.02
C PHE A 35 14.27 -4.07 -11.05
N ALA A 36 13.44 -5.08 -10.79
CA ALA A 36 12.33 -5.46 -11.67
C ALA A 36 11.08 -4.58 -11.43
N THR A 37 11.25 -3.26 -11.48
CA THR A 37 10.22 -2.27 -11.13
C THR A 37 8.95 -2.40 -11.99
N ASN A 38 9.08 -2.76 -13.26
CA ASN A 38 7.95 -3.03 -14.15
C ASN A 38 7.09 -4.21 -13.67
N SER A 39 7.72 -5.28 -13.19
CA SER A 39 7.01 -6.45 -12.65
C SER A 39 6.30 -6.10 -11.34
N LEU A 40 6.98 -5.35 -10.46
CA LEU A 40 6.38 -4.85 -9.22
C LEU A 40 5.16 -3.97 -9.49
N TYR A 41 5.28 -3.02 -10.43
CA TYR A 41 4.18 -2.15 -10.82
C TYR A 41 2.98 -2.95 -11.33
N ARG A 42 3.18 -3.93 -12.22
CA ARG A 42 2.10 -4.80 -12.72
C ARG A 42 1.44 -5.60 -11.60
N ALA A 43 2.21 -6.11 -10.64
CA ALA A 43 1.66 -6.81 -9.48
C ALA A 43 0.74 -5.91 -8.64
N PHE A 44 1.12 -4.65 -8.42
CA PHE A 44 0.26 -3.68 -7.73
C PHE A 44 -0.99 -3.33 -8.53
N ILE A 45 -0.91 -3.17 -9.85
CA ILE A 45 -2.07 -2.90 -10.70
C ILE A 45 -3.09 -4.04 -10.64
N ASP A 46 -2.64 -5.29 -10.74
CA ASP A 46 -3.54 -6.45 -10.66
C ASP A 46 -4.07 -6.68 -9.24
N GLY A 47 -3.17 -6.68 -8.24
CA GLY A 47 -3.53 -6.95 -6.84
C GLY A 47 -4.45 -5.89 -6.23
N MET A 48 -4.38 -4.64 -6.68
CA MET A 48 -5.23 -3.54 -6.20
C MET A 48 -6.36 -3.15 -7.18
N LYS A 49 -6.68 -4.01 -8.16
CA LYS A 49 -7.71 -3.70 -9.17
C LYS A 49 -9.06 -3.31 -8.54
N ASP A 50 -9.46 -4.03 -7.50
CA ASP A 50 -10.72 -3.86 -6.76
C ASP A 50 -10.59 -3.01 -5.49
N SER A 51 -9.43 -2.38 -5.27
CA SER A 51 -9.19 -1.52 -4.10
C SER A 51 -10.12 -0.31 -4.10
N GLN A 52 -10.44 0.16 -2.90
CA GLN A 52 -11.30 1.32 -2.63
C GLN A 52 -10.53 2.40 -1.85
N PRO A 53 -10.96 3.67 -1.88
CA PRO A 53 -10.27 4.77 -1.18
C PRO A 53 -10.16 4.62 0.34
N GLN A 54 -11.00 3.80 0.97
CA GLN A 54 -10.98 3.51 2.41
C GLN A 54 -10.10 2.30 2.80
N ASP A 55 -9.54 1.60 1.83
CA ASP A 55 -8.63 0.48 2.08
C ASP A 55 -7.27 1.00 2.58
N TYR A 56 -6.43 0.08 3.06
CA TYR A 56 -5.13 0.39 3.63
C TYR A 56 -4.00 -0.25 2.82
N ILE A 57 -2.84 0.41 2.79
CA ILE A 57 -1.58 -0.19 2.36
C ILE A 57 -0.64 -0.33 3.55
N LEU A 58 -0.14 -1.54 3.78
CA LEU A 58 0.78 -1.84 4.86
C LEU A 58 2.22 -1.78 4.35
N ILE A 59 2.98 -0.83 4.88
CA ILE A 59 4.36 -0.58 4.47
C ILE A 59 5.29 -1.60 5.12
N THR A 60 5.92 -2.44 4.31
CA THR A 60 6.84 -3.49 4.76
C THR A 60 7.88 -3.82 3.69
N SER A 61 8.95 -4.56 4.02
CA SER A 61 10.00 -4.95 3.07
C SER A 61 10.80 -3.74 2.50
N MET A 62 11.25 -3.84 1.24
CA MET A 62 12.14 -2.89 0.57
C MET A 62 11.45 -1.59 0.16
N SER A 63 12.16 -0.47 0.28
CA SER A 63 11.67 0.87 -0.05
C SER A 63 11.12 0.98 -1.48
N ILE A 64 11.71 0.28 -2.46
CA ILE A 64 11.24 0.33 -3.85
C ILE A 64 9.83 -0.27 -4.01
N VAL A 65 9.52 -1.34 -3.28
CA VAL A 65 8.21 -2.00 -3.34
C VAL A 65 7.16 -1.10 -2.70
N ASN A 66 7.50 -0.50 -1.56
CA ASN A 66 6.64 0.45 -0.86
C ASN A 66 6.40 1.73 -1.67
N ALA A 67 7.43 2.27 -2.33
CA ALA A 67 7.31 3.47 -3.16
C ALA A 67 6.37 3.24 -4.34
N ILE A 68 6.53 2.12 -5.06
CA ILE A 68 5.65 1.77 -6.19
C ILE A 68 4.22 1.54 -5.69
N GLY A 69 4.04 0.76 -4.61
CA GLY A 69 2.71 0.50 -4.05
C GLY A 69 1.99 1.76 -3.59
N ALA A 70 2.67 2.62 -2.84
CA ALA A 70 2.12 3.90 -2.39
C ALA A 70 1.78 4.81 -3.56
N ALA A 71 2.63 4.89 -4.59
CA ALA A 71 2.35 5.70 -5.78
C ALA A 71 1.12 5.21 -6.55
N VAL A 72 0.95 3.89 -6.71
CA VAL A 72 -0.25 3.32 -7.35
C VAL A 72 -1.50 3.59 -6.53
N PHE A 73 -1.44 3.37 -5.21
CA PHE A 73 -2.58 3.60 -4.31
C PHE A 73 -3.00 5.07 -4.32
N ALA A 74 -2.05 5.99 -4.11
CA ALA A 74 -2.28 7.43 -4.13
C ALA A 74 -2.87 7.89 -5.46
N ARG A 75 -2.30 7.44 -6.58
CA ARG A 75 -2.79 7.83 -7.91
C ARG A 75 -4.20 7.30 -8.20
N LYS A 76 -4.56 6.12 -7.70
CA LYS A 76 -5.88 5.51 -7.92
C LYS A 76 -6.98 6.19 -7.10
N HIS A 77 -6.65 6.67 -5.89
CA HIS A 77 -7.65 7.04 -4.89
C HIS A 77 -7.63 8.51 -4.47
N GLY A 78 -6.61 9.31 -4.83
CA GLY A 78 -6.45 10.68 -4.32
C GLY A 78 -6.10 10.74 -2.82
N CYS A 79 -5.86 9.59 -2.21
CA CYS A 79 -5.52 9.46 -0.79
C CYS A 79 -4.48 8.36 -0.58
N LEU A 80 -3.85 8.35 0.58
CA LEU A 80 -2.91 7.30 0.96
C LEU A 80 -3.11 6.92 2.44
N ASN A 81 -3.69 5.74 2.66
CA ASN A 81 -3.97 5.23 4.01
C ASN A 81 -2.93 4.17 4.38
N LEU A 82 -1.96 4.54 5.20
CA LEU A 82 -0.82 3.72 5.58
C LEU A 82 -1.07 2.99 6.90
N LEU A 83 -0.70 1.71 6.95
CA LEU A 83 -0.45 0.98 8.19
C LEU A 83 1.06 0.86 8.40
N LEU A 84 1.53 1.45 9.50
CA LEU A 84 2.95 1.51 9.87
C LEU A 84 3.17 0.73 11.15
N TYR A 85 4.08 -0.24 11.14
CA TYR A 85 4.40 -0.99 12.34
C TYR A 85 5.32 -0.20 13.27
N ARG A 86 4.95 -0.05 14.53
CA ARG A 86 5.75 0.61 15.58
C ARG A 86 5.48 -0.06 16.92
N SER A 87 6.55 -0.49 17.60
CA SER A 87 6.49 -0.95 19.00
C SER A 87 5.45 -2.05 19.30
N GLY A 88 5.24 -3.01 18.40
CA GLY A 88 4.31 -4.12 18.63
C GLY A 88 2.93 -3.94 18.00
N GLU A 89 2.64 -2.77 17.44
CA GLU A 89 1.33 -2.45 16.87
C GLU A 89 1.42 -1.74 15.52
N TYR A 90 0.35 -1.82 14.74
CA TYR A 90 0.18 -0.99 13.55
C TYR A 90 -0.51 0.32 13.91
N ILE A 91 0.07 1.40 13.43
CA ILE A 91 -0.42 2.76 13.55
C ILE A 91 -0.96 3.21 12.19
N LEU A 92 -2.16 3.78 12.22
CA LEU A 92 -2.80 4.36 11.05
C LEU A 92 -2.26 5.76 10.74
N ARG A 93 -2.00 6.03 9.46
CA ARG A 93 -1.74 7.37 8.92
C ARG A 93 -2.53 7.54 7.63
N GLU A 94 -3.48 8.45 7.63
CA GLU A 94 -4.28 8.80 6.46
C GLU A 94 -3.77 10.13 5.93
N ILE A 95 -3.51 10.19 4.63
CA ILE A 95 -3.05 11.39 3.94
C ILE A 95 -4.05 11.68 2.82
N ASP A 96 -4.66 12.85 2.88
CA ASP A 96 -5.37 13.44 1.75
C ASP A 96 -4.32 14.04 0.80
N ILE A 97 -4.06 13.34 -0.31
CA ILE A 97 -2.99 13.71 -1.25
C ILE A 97 -3.36 15.01 -1.97
N ASP A 98 -4.64 15.23 -2.24
CA ASP A 98 -5.11 16.35 -3.04
C ASP A 98 -5.29 17.62 -2.19
N SER A 99 -5.47 17.49 -0.86
CA SER A 99 -5.72 18.64 0.05
C SER A 99 -4.69 19.79 -0.01
N LEU A 100 -3.44 19.49 -0.35
CA LEU A 100 -2.34 20.47 -0.41
C LEU A 100 -1.76 20.66 -1.83
N ILE A 101 -2.21 19.86 -2.80
CA ILE A 101 -1.84 20.03 -4.21
C ILE A 101 -2.80 21.06 -4.78
N THR A 102 -2.42 22.33 -4.70
CA THR A 102 -3.12 23.40 -5.42
C THR A 102 -2.97 23.15 -6.91
N GLU A 103 -4.07 23.25 -7.68
CA GLU A 103 -4.02 23.28 -9.14
C GLU A 103 -3.20 24.49 -9.60
N GLU A 104 -1.87 24.36 -9.68
CA GLU A 104 -1.07 25.21 -10.55
C GLU A 104 -1.02 24.55 -11.93
N GLU A 105 -1.83 25.15 -12.81
CA GLU A 105 -1.85 25.08 -14.27
C GLU A 105 -0.99 24.00 -14.95
N GLY A 106 -1.68 23.03 -15.57
CA GLY A 106 -1.30 22.49 -16.87
C GLY A 106 -0.04 21.63 -16.93
N ARG A 107 -0.25 20.31 -16.99
CA ARG A 107 0.58 19.42 -17.82
C ARG A 107 -0.31 18.50 -18.64
#